data_AF-A0A6M3XF58-F1
#
_entry.id   AF-A0A6M3XF58-F1
#
_cell.length_a   1.000
_cell.length_b   1.000
_cell.length_c   1.000
_cell.angle_alpha   90.00
_cell.angle_beta   90.00
_cell.angle_gamma   90.00
#
_symmetry.space_group_name_H-M   'P 1'
#
loop_
_entity.id
_entity.type
_entity.pdbx_description
1 polymer ?
#
loop_
_entity_poly.entity_id
_entity_poly.type
_entity_poly.pdbx_seq_one_letter_code
_entity_poly.pdbx_strand_id
1 'polypeptide(L)'
;MCQFISFHHRPDNGDIAVSVLDSHADTEKNLSLDLKLWREGHYLPDGNIECRVASDDRVTQEECNIRLKKRFPTFVKFFNWCMKETGQEEAFSGSLNLRGLTSAKGLVLPKSIGGWLNLRGLTSAKGLVLPKSIGGWLNLRGLTSAKGLVLPKSIGGWL
;
A
#
# COMPACT_ATOMS: atom_id res chain seq x y z
N MET A 1 12.98 6.59 -0.67
CA MET A 1 11.62 6.39 -1.22
C MET A 1 11.20 4.97 -0.89
N CYS A 2 10.14 4.81 -0.10
CA CYS A 2 9.63 3.50 0.27
C CYS A 2 8.93 2.89 -0.94
N GLN A 3 9.16 1.61 -1.21
CA GLN A 3 8.50 0.91 -2.33
C GLN A 3 7.11 0.39 -1.96
N PHE A 4 6.72 0.54 -0.69
CA PHE A 4 5.46 0.06 -0.11
C PHE A 4 4.78 1.21 0.63
N ILE A 5 3.53 0.98 1.05
CA ILE A 5 2.81 1.96 1.88
C ILE A 5 3.58 2.18 3.18
N SER A 6 4.12 3.39 3.32
CA SER A 6 4.66 3.95 4.55
C SER A 6 3.52 4.38 5.47
N PHE A 7 3.58 3.95 6.73
CA PHE A 7 2.73 4.44 7.80
C PHE A 7 3.50 4.45 9.12
N HIS A 8 2.99 5.22 10.07
CA HIS A 8 3.42 5.17 11.46
C HIS A 8 2.32 4.57 12.32
N HIS A 9 2.70 3.89 13.39
CA HIS A 9 1.78 3.40 14.40
C HIS A 9 2.22 3.83 15.80
N ARG A 10 1.26 3.86 16.71
CA ARG A 10 1.49 4.05 18.14
C ARG A 10 1.51 2.69 18.85
N PRO A 11 2.64 2.26 19.42
CA PRO A 11 2.72 0.99 20.14
C PRO A 11 1.77 0.91 21.35
N ASP A 12 1.52 2.03 22.02
CA ASP A 12 0.71 2.05 23.25
C ASP A 12 -0.80 1.86 23.01
N ASN A 13 -1.36 2.44 21.95
CA ASN A 13 -2.81 2.42 21.69
C ASN A 13 -3.22 1.84 20.33
N GLY A 14 -2.28 1.62 19.40
CA GLY A 14 -2.55 1.09 18.06
C GLY A 14 -3.11 2.09 17.06
N ASP A 15 -3.01 3.40 17.34
CA ASP A 15 -3.30 4.44 16.35
C ASP A 15 -2.37 4.31 15.16
N ILE A 16 -2.84 4.77 14.00
CA ILE A 16 -2.12 4.69 12.73
C ILE A 16 -2.16 6.08 12.10
N ALA A 17 -1.00 6.54 11.65
CA ALA A 17 -0.81 7.80 10.96
C ALA A 17 -0.21 7.55 9.58
N VAL A 18 -0.83 8.15 8.56
CA VAL A 18 -0.39 8.06 7.16
C VAL A 18 -0.77 9.35 6.44
N SER A 19 0.16 9.90 5.65
CA SER A 19 -0.08 11.10 4.83
C SER A 19 0.54 10.96 3.44
N VAL A 20 1.76 10.43 3.37
CA VAL A 20 2.49 10.19 2.12
C VAL A 20 2.83 8.70 2.03
N LEU A 21 2.17 7.99 1.11
CA LEU A 21 2.23 6.53 1.04
C LEU A 21 3.61 5.99 0.66
N ASP A 22 4.49 6.75 0.02
CA ASP A 22 5.82 6.29 -0.42
C ASP A 22 6.98 6.91 0.37
N SER A 23 6.68 7.55 1.51
CA SER A 23 7.69 8.23 2.34
C SER A 23 7.29 8.32 3.81
N HIS A 24 8.06 7.64 4.67
CA HIS A 24 7.95 7.80 6.13
C HIS A 24 8.31 9.22 6.56
N ALA A 25 9.42 9.75 6.05
CA ALA A 25 9.89 11.09 6.39
C ALA A 25 8.89 12.19 6.00
N ASP A 26 8.24 12.09 4.84
CA ASP A 26 7.23 13.07 4.45
C ASP A 26 5.93 12.90 5.24
N THR A 27 5.56 11.66 5.61
CA THR A 27 4.43 11.42 6.53
C THR A 27 4.71 12.03 7.90
N GLU A 28 5.90 11.80 8.46
CA GLU A 28 6.36 12.36 9.73
C GLU A 28 6.29 13.89 9.69
N LYS A 29 6.86 14.49 8.65
CA LYS A 29 6.88 15.95 8.46
C LYS A 29 5.48 16.53 8.30
N ASN A 30 4.64 15.94 7.45
CA ASN A 30 3.29 16.45 7.17
C ASN A 30 2.38 16.40 8.39
N LEU A 31 2.53 15.38 9.23
CA LEU A 31 1.71 15.17 10.41
C LEU A 31 2.37 15.68 11.70
N SER A 32 3.59 16.21 11.63
CA SER A 32 4.38 16.65 12.79
C SER A 32 4.48 15.57 13.87
N LEU A 33 4.80 14.34 13.48
CA LEU A 33 4.83 13.19 14.39
C LEU A 33 6.01 13.28 15.37
N ASP A 34 5.75 12.99 16.65
CA ASP A 34 6.80 12.77 17.64
C ASP A 34 7.32 11.32 17.54
N LEU A 35 8.52 11.14 16.98
CA LEU A 35 9.16 9.83 16.85
C LEU A 35 9.51 9.17 18.18
N LYS A 36 9.29 9.81 19.33
CA LYS A 36 9.31 9.12 20.64
C LYS A 36 8.03 8.31 20.87
N LEU A 37 6.91 8.71 20.28
CA LEU A 37 5.61 8.09 20.43
C LEU A 37 5.21 7.23 19.22
N TRP A 38 5.63 7.64 18.03
CA TRP A 38 5.29 6.99 16.77
C TRP A 38 6.44 6.11 16.28
N ARG A 39 6.10 4.98 15.67
CA ARG A 39 7.05 4.03 15.09
C ARG A 39 6.67 3.74 13.65
N GLU A 40 7.64 3.56 12.77
CA GLU A 40 7.38 3.12 11.41
C GLU A 40 6.75 1.73 11.39
N GLY A 41 5.88 1.48 10.42
CA GLY A 41 5.36 0.16 10.14
C GLY A 41 5.33 -0.13 8.64
N HIS A 42 5.35 -1.41 8.30
CA HIS A 42 5.14 -1.89 6.94
C HIS A 42 4.06 -2.97 6.94
N TYR A 43 3.13 -2.89 5.99
CA TYR A 43 2.21 -3.96 5.67
C TYR A 43 2.41 -4.27 4.20
N LEU A 44 2.99 -5.43 3.91
CA LEU A 44 3.39 -5.84 2.58
C LEU A 44 2.25 -6.51 1.80
N PRO A 45 2.26 -6.44 0.46
CA PRO A 45 1.26 -7.07 -0.40
C PRO A 45 1.09 -8.58 -0.24
N ASP A 46 2.13 -9.28 0.24
CA ASP A 46 2.11 -10.72 0.51
C ASP A 46 1.43 -11.08 1.85
N GLY A 47 1.08 -10.09 2.66
CA GLY A 47 0.41 -10.27 3.94
C GLY A 47 1.30 -10.10 5.16
N ASN A 48 2.62 -9.93 4.99
CA ASN A 48 3.57 -9.72 6.07
C ASN A 48 3.40 -8.33 6.70
N ILE A 49 3.51 -8.26 8.03
CA ILE A 49 3.44 -7.02 8.80
C ILE A 49 4.72 -6.89 9.61
N GLU A 50 5.30 -5.69 9.60
CA GLU A 50 6.46 -5.34 10.40
C GLU A 50 6.22 -3.97 11.05
N CYS A 51 5.69 -3.98 12.27
CA CYS A 51 5.58 -2.81 13.13
C CYS A 51 6.88 -2.65 13.93
N ARG A 52 7.63 -1.56 13.73
CA ARG A 52 8.82 -1.29 14.56
C ARG A 52 8.40 -0.97 16.00
N VAL A 53 9.28 -1.28 16.95
CA VAL A 53 9.21 -0.89 18.36
C VAL A 53 10.60 -0.46 18.83
N ALA A 54 10.66 0.37 19.84
CA ALA A 54 11.86 0.75 20.57
C ALA A 54 12.04 -0.13 21.80
N SER A 55 13.24 -0.14 22.38
CA SER A 55 13.56 -0.94 23.56
C SER A 55 12.78 -0.56 24.81
N ASP A 56 12.28 0.67 24.88
CA ASP A 56 11.49 1.23 25.98
C ASP A 56 9.96 1.18 25.73
N ASP A 57 9.52 0.67 24.58
CA ASP A 57 8.10 0.40 24.34
C ASP A 57 7.62 -0.75 25.23
N ARG A 58 6.43 -0.60 25.81
CA ARG A 58 5.85 -1.61 26.73
C ARG A 58 5.22 -2.81 26.01
N VAL A 59 5.29 -2.84 24.69
CA VAL A 59 4.69 -3.88 23.84
C VAL A 59 5.72 -4.38 22.86
N THR A 60 5.59 -5.64 22.49
CA THR A 60 6.43 -6.29 21.50
C THR A 60 5.99 -5.92 20.08
N GLN A 61 6.89 -6.13 19.12
CA GLN A 61 6.55 -6.06 17.69
C GLN A 61 5.42 -7.03 17.34
N GLU A 62 5.43 -8.25 17.88
CA GLU A 62 4.39 -9.25 17.60
C GLU A 62 3.01 -8.77 18.05
N GLU A 63 2.90 -8.16 19.24
CA GLU A 63 1.65 -7.59 19.70
C GLU A 63 1.15 -6.46 18.80
N CYS A 64 2.05 -5.60 18.31
CA CYS A 64 1.72 -4.55 17.37
C CYS A 64 1.25 -5.12 16.02
N ASN A 65 1.93 -6.14 15.51
CA ASN A 65 1.56 -6.86 14.29
C ASN A 65 0.17 -7.49 14.42
N ILE A 66 -0.11 -8.17 15.54
CA ILE A 66 -1.41 -8.78 15.84
C ILE A 66 -2.52 -7.71 15.90
N ARG A 67 -2.28 -6.56 16.53
CA ARG A 67 -3.25 -5.44 16.57
C ARG A 67 -3.56 -4.92 15.17
N LEU A 68 -2.53 -4.66 14.36
CA LEU A 68 -2.72 -4.19 12.99
C LEU A 68 -3.48 -5.24 12.16
N LYS A 69 -3.13 -6.52 12.29
CA LYS A 69 -3.79 -7.63 11.59
C LYS A 69 -5.25 -7.78 11.99
N LYS A 70 -5.60 -7.57 13.26
CA LYS A 70 -7.00 -7.59 13.73
C LYS A 70 -7.80 -6.44 13.12
N ARG A 71 -7.23 -5.23 13.06
CA ARG A 71 -7.87 -4.06 12.45
C ARG A 71 -7.99 -4.18 10.93
N PHE A 72 -6.95 -4.68 10.28
CA PHE A 72 -6.88 -4.90 8.84
C PHE A 72 -6.47 -6.36 8.54
N PRO A 73 -7.45 -7.28 8.41
CA PRO A 73 -7.16 -8.69 8.19
C PRO A 73 -6.36 -9.00 6.91
N THR A 74 -6.41 -8.12 5.92
CA THR A 74 -5.69 -8.26 4.65
C THR A 74 -4.99 -6.96 4.28
N PHE A 75 -3.89 -7.10 3.54
CA PHE A 75 -3.20 -5.95 2.95
C PHE A 75 -4.16 -5.09 2.12
N VAL A 76 -5.07 -5.72 1.33
CA VAL A 76 -6.04 -4.99 0.51
C VAL A 76 -6.96 -4.08 1.37
N LYS A 77 -7.40 -4.56 2.54
CA LYS A 77 -8.20 -3.72 3.45
C LYS A 77 -7.39 -2.54 4.00
N PHE A 78 -6.14 -2.79 4.38
CA PHE A 78 -5.23 -1.74 4.85
C PHE A 78 -4.94 -0.72 3.74
N PHE A 79 -4.55 -1.18 2.55
CA PHE A 79 -4.27 -0.37 1.37
C PHE A 79 -5.45 0.54 1.00
N ASN A 80 -6.66 -0.02 0.89
CA ASN A 80 -7.85 0.77 0.56
C ASN A 80 -8.16 1.80 1.66
N TRP A 81 -7.95 1.45 2.94
CA TRP A 81 -8.09 2.42 4.02
C TRP A 81 -7.09 3.56 3.89
N CYS A 82 -5.81 3.26 3.64
CA CYS A 82 -4.79 4.30 3.44
C CYS A 82 -5.14 5.23 2.27
N MET A 83 -5.60 4.69 1.13
CA MET A 83 -6.01 5.50 -0.02
C MET A 83 -7.15 6.46 0.32
N LYS A 84 -8.12 5.99 1.11
CA LYS A 84 -9.24 6.81 1.57
C LYS A 84 -8.79 7.85 2.59
N GLU A 85 -7.96 7.45 3.55
CA GLU A 85 -7.44 8.32 4.61
C GLU A 85 -6.60 9.48 4.04
N THR A 86 -5.82 9.22 2.99
CA THR A 86 -4.99 10.24 2.32
C THR A 86 -5.71 10.97 1.18
N GLY A 87 -6.94 10.56 0.82
CA GLY A 87 -7.69 11.16 -0.29
C GLY A 87 -7.12 10.87 -1.68
N GLN A 88 -6.34 9.78 -1.84
CA GLN A 88 -5.61 9.45 -3.06
C GLN A 88 -6.33 8.47 -3.99
N GLU A 89 -7.63 8.27 -3.82
CA GLU A 89 -8.47 7.41 -4.67
C GLU A 89 -8.62 7.92 -6.11
N GLU A 90 -8.52 9.24 -6.32
CA GLU A 90 -8.58 9.84 -7.65
C GLU A 90 -7.21 9.79 -8.35
N ALA A 91 -6.17 10.25 -7.65
CA ALA A 91 -4.83 10.34 -8.22
C ALA A 91 -3.75 10.06 -7.17
N PHE A 92 -2.76 9.27 -7.58
CA PHE A 92 -1.54 9.02 -6.81
C PHE A 92 -0.32 9.37 -7.66
N SER A 93 0.52 10.29 -7.20
CA SER A 93 1.69 10.76 -7.97
C SER A 93 2.86 9.77 -7.99
N GLY A 94 2.92 8.86 -7.01
CA GLY A 94 4.01 7.90 -6.85
C GLY A 94 3.86 6.63 -7.70
N SER A 95 4.63 5.60 -7.32
CA SER A 95 4.57 4.27 -7.92
C SER A 95 4.05 3.23 -6.92
N LEU A 96 3.39 2.18 -7.41
CA LEU A 96 2.79 1.13 -6.57
C LEU A 96 3.43 -0.23 -6.84
N ASN A 97 4.14 -0.77 -5.84
CA ASN A 97 4.67 -2.14 -5.87
C ASN A 97 3.72 -3.12 -5.16
N LEU A 98 2.84 -3.74 -5.92
CA LEU A 98 1.86 -4.70 -5.42
C LEU A 98 2.19 -6.14 -5.84
N ARG A 99 3.47 -6.43 -6.13
CA ARG A 99 3.93 -7.73 -6.67
C ARG A 99 3.65 -8.94 -5.80
N GLY A 100 3.33 -8.76 -4.50
CA GLY A 100 2.99 -9.84 -3.58
C GLY A 100 1.50 -10.22 -3.56
N LEU A 101 0.62 -9.44 -4.20
CA LEU A 101 -0.79 -9.79 -4.32
C LEU A 101 -0.96 -10.98 -5.28
N THR A 102 -1.65 -12.02 -4.84
CA THR A 102 -2.05 -13.17 -5.68
C THR A 102 -3.47 -13.05 -6.23
N SER A 103 -4.26 -12.11 -5.70
CA SER A 103 -5.64 -11.82 -6.13
C SER A 103 -5.91 -10.31 -6.07
N ALA A 104 -6.70 -9.80 -7.03
CA ALA A 104 -7.16 -8.42 -7.07
C ALA A 104 -8.52 -8.21 -6.36
N LYS A 105 -9.07 -9.23 -5.70
CA LYS A 105 -10.41 -9.16 -5.11
C LYS A 105 -10.49 -8.03 -4.07
N GLY A 106 -11.34 -7.04 -4.36
CA GLY A 106 -11.59 -5.89 -3.49
C GLY A 106 -10.49 -4.83 -3.51
N LEU A 107 -9.48 -4.96 -4.37
CA LEU A 107 -8.44 -3.93 -4.55
C LEU A 107 -9.04 -2.69 -5.23
N VAL A 108 -8.87 -1.53 -4.61
CA VAL A 108 -9.30 -0.25 -5.17
C VAL A 108 -8.07 0.58 -5.50
N LEU A 109 -7.68 0.60 -6.78
CA LEU A 109 -6.55 1.41 -7.25
C LEU A 109 -6.98 2.86 -7.53
N PRO A 110 -6.07 3.84 -7.40
CA PRO A 110 -6.30 5.21 -7.85
C PRO A 110 -6.72 5.26 -9.32
N LYS A 111 -7.59 6.21 -9.71
CA LYS A 111 -7.99 6.35 -11.12
C LYS A 111 -6.82 6.75 -12.02
N SER A 112 -5.81 7.43 -11.49
CA SER A 112 -4.55 7.72 -12.18
C SER A 112 -3.34 7.51 -11.29
N ILE A 113 -2.28 6.93 -11.86
CA ILE A 113 -0.98 6.76 -11.20
C ILE A 113 0.08 7.55 -12.01
N GLY A 114 0.83 8.42 -11.34
CA GLY A 114 1.91 9.20 -11.97
C GLY A 114 3.15 8.36 -12.29
N GLY A 115 3.49 7.40 -11.43
CA GLY A 115 4.59 6.46 -11.61
C GLY A 115 4.16 5.14 -12.26
N TRP A 116 4.83 4.06 -11.88
CA TRP A 116 4.57 2.70 -12.37
C TRP A 116 3.66 1.88 -11.45
N LEU A 117 3.05 0.82 -11.99
CA LEU A 117 2.21 -0.13 -11.27
C LEU A 117 2.70 -1.56 -11.49
N ASN A 118 3.10 -2.24 -10.41
CA ASN A 118 3.54 -3.62 -10.46
C ASN A 118 2.54 -4.57 -9.81
N LEU A 119 1.91 -5.41 -10.62
CA LEU A 119 0.93 -6.43 -10.20
C LEU A 119 1.39 -7.84 -10.61
N ARG A 120 2.71 -8.05 -10.74
CA ARG A 120 3.29 -9.31 -11.23
C ARG A 120 2.87 -10.56 -10.44
N GLY A 121 2.44 -10.43 -9.18
CA GLY A 121 1.99 -11.56 -8.38
C GLY A 121 0.60 -12.09 -8.74
N LEU A 122 -0.22 -11.29 -9.44
CA LEU A 122 -1.57 -11.70 -9.80
C LEU A 122 -1.52 -12.84 -10.81
N THR A 123 -2.25 -13.92 -10.55
CA THR A 123 -2.38 -15.05 -11.49
C THR A 123 -3.66 -14.96 -12.32
N SER A 124 -4.60 -14.09 -11.95
CA SER A 124 -5.89 -13.87 -12.62
C SER A 124 -6.27 -12.40 -12.64
N ALA A 125 -6.83 -11.94 -13.75
CA ALA A 125 -7.40 -10.59 -13.91
C ALA A 125 -8.78 -10.42 -13.22
N LYS A 126 -9.33 -11.47 -12.63
CA LYS A 126 -10.67 -11.44 -12.04
C LYS A 126 -10.77 -10.39 -10.91
N GLY A 127 -11.68 -9.43 -11.10
CA GLY A 127 -11.91 -8.35 -10.14
C GLY A 127 -10.85 -7.23 -10.18
N LEU A 128 -9.88 -7.30 -11.09
CA LEU A 128 -8.91 -6.23 -11.28
C LEU A 128 -9.53 -5.11 -12.12
N VAL A 129 -9.56 -3.90 -11.54
CA VAL A 129 -9.87 -2.66 -12.27
C VAL A 129 -8.59 -1.85 -12.33
N LEU A 130 -8.04 -1.67 -13.53
CA LEU A 130 -6.82 -0.89 -13.73
C LEU A 130 -7.11 0.62 -13.71
N PRO A 131 -6.13 1.46 -13.32
CA PRO A 131 -6.21 2.91 -13.47
C PRO A 131 -6.49 3.30 -14.93
N LYS A 132 -7.15 4.44 -15.13
CA LYS A 132 -7.37 5.00 -16.47
C LYS A 132 -6.06 5.45 -17.12
N SER A 133 -5.12 5.95 -16.31
CA SER A 133 -3.80 6.39 -16.76
C SER A 133 -2.70 5.93 -15.82
N ILE A 134 -1.57 5.55 -16.39
CA ILE A 134 -0.34 5.20 -15.69
C ILE A 134 0.80 5.96 -16.39
N GLY A 135 1.51 6.84 -15.66
CA GLY A 135 2.58 7.64 -16.25
C GLY A 135 3.85 6.84 -16.54
N GLY A 136 4.09 5.77 -15.78
CA GLY A 136 5.20 4.83 -15.98
C GLY A 136 4.78 3.53 -16.68
N TRP A 137 5.40 2.42 -16.27
CA TRP A 137 5.10 1.08 -16.77
C TRP A 137 4.01 0.37 -15.94
N LEU A 138 3.35 -0.61 -16.55
CA LEU A 138 2.41 -1.52 -15.91
C LEU A 138 2.95 -2.94 -16.03
N ASN A 139 3.08 -3.70 -14.94
CA ASN A 139 3.55 -5.09 -15.01
C ASN A 139 2.47 -6.07 -14.56
N LEU A 140 2.01 -6.88 -15.50
CA LEU A 140 0.99 -7.93 -15.29
C LEU A 140 1.51 -9.34 -15.66
N ARG A 141 2.85 -9.53 -15.69
CA ARG A 141 3.48 -10.76 -16.20
C ARG A 141 3.08 -12.06 -15.48
N GLY A 142 2.47 -11.98 -14.31
CA GLY A 142 1.97 -13.16 -13.59
C GLY A 142 0.63 -13.69 -14.09
N LEU A 143 -0.13 -12.90 -14.85
CA LEU A 143 -1.45 -13.30 -15.32
C LEU A 143 -1.34 -14.50 -16.26
N THR A 144 -2.04 -15.57 -15.94
CA THR A 144 -2.16 -16.74 -16.84
C THR A 144 -3.22 -16.51 -17.92
N SER A 145 -4.10 -15.52 -17.71
CA SER A 145 -5.12 -15.09 -18.67
C SER A 145 -5.43 -13.61 -18.48
N ALA A 146 -5.55 -12.89 -19.59
CA ALA A 146 -6.01 -11.50 -19.65
C ALA A 146 -7.52 -11.37 -19.94
N LYS A 147 -8.29 -12.47 -19.86
CA LYS A 147 -9.72 -12.46 -20.21
C LYS A 147 -10.48 -11.46 -19.33
N GLY A 148 -11.19 -10.54 -19.99
CA GLY A 148 -11.99 -9.50 -19.32
C GLY A 148 -11.18 -8.33 -18.76
N LEU A 149 -9.86 -8.30 -18.97
CA LEU A 149 -9.02 -7.18 -18.58
C LEU A 149 -9.26 -6.00 -19.53
N VAL A 150 -9.52 -4.82 -18.97
CA VAL A 150 -9.55 -3.56 -19.70
C VAL A 150 -8.25 -2.82 -19.42
N LEU A 151 -7.45 -2.57 -20.45
CA LEU A 151 -6.18 -1.85 -20.30
C LEU A 151 -6.43 -0.34 -20.03
N PRO A 152 -5.48 0.34 -19.37
CA PRO A 152 -5.52 1.80 -19.21
C PRO A 152 -5.64 2.50 -20.56
N LYS A 153 -6.26 3.69 -20.58
CA LYS A 153 -6.31 4.54 -21.77
C LYS A 153 -4.93 5.04 -22.18
N SER A 154 -4.04 5.23 -21.21
CA SER A 154 -2.68 5.69 -21.45
C SER A 154 -1.69 5.01 -20.50
N ILE A 155 -0.58 4.53 -21.06
CA ILE A 155 0.61 4.06 -20.34
C ILE A 155 1.78 4.85 -20.91
N GLY A 156 2.50 5.60 -20.08
CA GLY A 156 3.63 6.42 -20.55
C GLY A 156 4.90 5.62 -20.81
N GLY A 157 5.02 4.43 -20.22
CA GLY A 157 6.11 3.48 -20.45
C GLY A 157 5.65 2.17 -21.10
N TRP A 158 6.11 1.05 -20.55
CA TRP A 158 5.90 -0.29 -21.09
C TRP A 158 4.79 -1.06 -20.35
N LEU A 159 4.28 -2.11 -20.99
CA LEU A 159 3.32 -3.09 -20.43
C LEU A 159 3.96 -4.49 -20.36
#